data_AF-A0A926R830-F1
#
_entry.id   AF-A0A926R830-F1
#
_cell.length_a   1.000
_cell.length_b   1.000
_cell.length_c   1.000
_cell.angle_alpha   90.00
_cell.angle_beta   90.00
_cell.angle_gamma   90.00
#
_symmetry.space_group_name_H-M   'P 1'
#
loop_
_entity.id
_entity.type
_entity.pdbx_description
1 polymer ?
#
loop_
_entity_poly.entity_id
_entity_poly.type
_entity_poly.pdbx_seq_one_letter_code
_entity_poly.pdbx_strand_id
1 'polypeptide(L)'
;KTGHPKNIIMLTADAFGVLPPIAKLTAGQAMYHFLSGYTAKVAGTEIGLSNEPQATFSTCFGAPFMPRNPIEYGNLLKKKISDHEVDCWLVNTGWSGGVYGVGERISIKNTRTLLNAALSGKLANTEMRKDPNFGFSVPVKVDGINEQILDPKKTWQSDSDYDVQAKKLVQMFISNFTKFESDVEENVKASGPIAN
;
A
#
# COMPACT_ATOMS: atom_id res chain seq x y z
N LYS A 1 16.54 5.99 -25.50
CA LYS A 1 16.12 6.72 -24.26
C LYS A 1 14.64 6.47 -24.08
N THR A 2 14.21 6.05 -22.89
CA THR A 2 12.78 5.98 -22.54
C THR A 2 12.34 7.35 -22.00
N GLY A 3 11.03 7.65 -22.07
CA GLY A 3 10.44 8.88 -21.52
C GLY A 3 10.22 8.82 -20.00
N HIS A 4 9.52 9.82 -19.46
CA HIS A 4 9.11 9.82 -18.06
C HIS A 4 8.14 8.67 -17.74
N PRO A 5 8.19 8.09 -16.52
CA PRO A 5 7.25 7.05 -16.12
C PRO A 5 5.81 7.54 -16.17
N LYS A 6 4.91 6.74 -16.74
CA LYS A 6 3.45 6.98 -16.66
C LYS A 6 2.82 6.37 -15.42
N ASN A 7 3.48 5.37 -14.83
CA ASN A 7 3.01 4.65 -13.65
C ASN A 7 4.16 4.49 -12.65
N ILE A 8 3.85 4.61 -11.36
CA ILE A 8 4.73 4.22 -10.26
C ILE A 8 4.00 3.18 -9.44
N ILE A 9 4.66 2.04 -9.19
CA ILE A 9 4.12 0.92 -8.44
C ILE A 9 4.89 0.77 -7.14
N MET A 10 4.19 0.87 -6.01
CA MET A 10 4.71 0.59 -4.67
C MET A 10 4.26 -0.80 -4.27
N LEU A 11 5.21 -1.74 -4.15
CA LEU A 11 4.92 -3.10 -3.73
C LEU A 11 5.00 -3.20 -2.22
N THR A 12 3.99 -3.81 -1.62
CA THR A 12 4.00 -4.16 -0.20
C THR A 12 3.60 -5.63 -0.06
N ALA A 13 4.26 -6.36 0.83
CA ALA A 13 3.83 -7.70 1.20
C ALA A 13 3.11 -7.62 2.55
N ASP A 14 1.83 -7.26 2.52
CA ASP A 14 1.03 -7.13 3.74
C ASP A 14 0.68 -8.52 4.30
N ALA A 15 1.34 -8.92 5.38
CA ALA A 15 1.05 -10.17 6.09
C ALA A 15 -0.07 -10.04 7.14
N PHE A 16 -0.64 -8.83 7.30
CA PHE A 16 -1.76 -8.56 8.16
C PHE A 16 -3.09 -8.77 7.41
N GLY A 17 -3.09 -8.83 6.08
CA GLY A 17 -4.27 -9.17 5.27
C GLY A 17 -5.31 -8.04 5.18
N VAL A 18 -4.87 -6.78 5.37
CA VAL A 18 -5.73 -5.60 5.49
C VAL A 18 -5.78 -4.80 4.20
N LEU A 19 -4.63 -4.63 3.53
CA LEU A 19 -4.49 -3.76 2.37
C LEU A 19 -5.15 -4.36 1.13
N PRO A 20 -5.83 -3.54 0.29
CA PRO A 20 -6.40 -4.00 -0.97
C PRO A 20 -5.33 -4.53 -1.92
N PRO A 21 -5.66 -5.47 -2.81
CA PRO A 21 -4.69 -6.05 -3.75
C PRO A 21 -4.12 -5.00 -4.71
N ILE A 22 -4.87 -3.93 -5.00
CA ILE A 22 -4.39 -2.73 -5.68
C ILE A 22 -5.17 -1.50 -5.22
N ALA A 23 -4.50 -0.36 -5.15
CA ALA A 23 -5.11 0.94 -4.85
C ALA A 23 -4.43 2.05 -5.67
N LYS A 24 -5.22 2.98 -6.19
CA LYS A 24 -4.71 4.25 -6.76
C LYS A 24 -4.50 5.25 -5.64
N LEU A 25 -3.31 5.83 -5.60
CA LEU A 25 -2.89 6.82 -4.61
C LEU A 25 -2.96 8.23 -5.20
N THR A 26 -3.35 9.20 -4.38
CA THR A 26 -3.07 10.61 -4.67
C THR A 26 -1.56 10.89 -4.53
N ALA A 27 -1.07 12.03 -5.02
CA ALA A 27 0.34 12.41 -4.84
C ALA A 27 0.74 12.51 -3.34
N GLY A 28 -0.18 12.98 -2.49
CA GLY A 28 0.03 13.03 -1.03
C GLY A 28 0.11 11.63 -0.41
N GLN A 29 -0.81 10.73 -0.79
CA GLN A 29 -0.78 9.33 -0.35
C GLN A 29 0.48 8.61 -0.85
N ALA A 30 0.90 8.85 -2.09
CA ALA A 30 2.14 8.29 -2.64
C ALA A 30 3.35 8.73 -1.81
N MET A 31 3.45 10.01 -1.47
CA MET A 31 4.53 10.50 -0.61
C MET A 31 4.46 9.89 0.81
N TYR A 32 3.27 9.83 1.41
CA TYR A 32 3.06 9.22 2.73
C TYR A 32 3.50 7.75 2.76
N HIS A 33 3.08 6.96 1.78
CA HIS A 33 3.42 5.55 1.68
C HIS A 33 4.88 5.32 1.28
N PHE A 34 5.46 6.21 0.48
CA PHE A 34 6.88 6.17 0.16
C PHE A 34 7.76 6.41 1.40
N LEU A 35 7.46 7.43 2.20
CA LEU A 35 8.16 7.70 3.45
C LEU A 35 7.91 6.60 4.50
N SER A 36 6.70 6.05 4.54
CA SER A 36 6.39 4.93 5.43
C SER A 36 7.16 3.66 5.03
N GLY A 37 7.19 3.32 3.74
CA GLY A 37 7.90 2.17 3.22
C GLY A 37 7.47 0.84 3.84
N TYR A 38 6.16 0.68 4.03
CA TYR A 38 5.59 -0.47 4.72
C TYR A 38 5.68 -1.76 3.90
N THR A 39 6.19 -2.81 4.54
CA THR A 39 6.07 -4.21 4.13
C THR A 39 6.04 -5.09 5.39
N ALA A 40 5.56 -6.32 5.32
CA ALA A 40 5.71 -7.26 6.43
C ALA A 40 6.88 -8.21 6.22
N LYS A 41 7.52 -8.59 7.32
CA LYS A 41 8.41 -9.74 7.41
C LYS A 41 7.61 -10.93 7.93
N VAL A 42 7.84 -12.09 7.32
CA VAL A 42 7.24 -13.37 7.74
C VAL A 42 8.34 -14.38 8.03
N ALA A 43 8.02 -15.39 8.85
CA ALA A 43 8.94 -16.47 9.18
C ALA A 43 9.64 -17.04 7.93
N GLY A 44 10.97 -17.23 8.01
CA GLY A 44 11.79 -17.74 6.92
C GLY A 44 12.39 -16.68 5.97
N THR A 45 12.07 -15.39 6.15
CA THR A 45 12.70 -14.31 5.35
C THR A 45 13.95 -13.70 5.98
N GLU A 46 14.15 -13.87 7.30
CA GLU A 46 15.33 -13.47 8.06
C GLU A 46 15.56 -14.43 9.25
N ILE A 47 16.81 -14.56 9.69
CA ILE A 47 17.19 -15.42 10.83
C ILE A 47 16.57 -14.84 12.12
N GLY A 48 15.79 -15.65 12.85
CA GLY A 48 15.22 -15.28 14.15
C GLY A 48 13.79 -14.71 14.13
N LEU A 49 13.12 -14.68 12.97
CA LEU A 49 11.71 -14.28 12.89
C LEU A 49 10.79 -15.34 13.52
N SER A 50 9.87 -14.88 14.38
CA SER A 50 8.80 -15.71 14.95
C SER A 50 7.76 -16.11 13.90
N ASN A 51 6.87 -17.04 14.25
CA ASN A 51 5.76 -17.46 13.38
C ASN A 51 4.71 -16.36 13.13
N GLU A 52 4.80 -15.23 13.83
CA GLU A 52 3.87 -14.11 13.70
C GLU A 52 4.39 -13.06 12.71
N PRO A 53 3.50 -12.47 11.88
CA PRO A 53 3.89 -11.42 10.94
C PRO A 53 4.36 -10.16 11.67
N GLN A 54 5.52 -9.62 11.28
CA GLN A 54 6.05 -8.38 11.82
C GLN A 54 5.97 -7.26 10.78
N ALA A 55 5.35 -6.14 11.13
CA ALA A 55 5.37 -4.94 10.30
C ALA A 55 6.79 -4.38 10.23
N THR A 56 7.25 -4.03 9.04
CA THR A 56 8.52 -3.35 8.78
C THR A 56 8.26 -2.08 7.99
N PHE A 57 8.79 -0.97 8.49
CA PHE A 57 8.71 0.34 7.84
C PHE A 57 10.10 0.75 7.37
N SER A 58 10.42 0.40 6.13
CA SER A 58 11.70 0.72 5.49
C SER A 58 11.53 1.97 4.65
N THR A 59 11.77 3.14 5.25
CA THR A 59 11.67 4.46 4.60
C THR A 59 12.16 4.44 3.15
N CYS A 60 11.38 5.02 2.23
CA CYS A 60 11.64 5.04 0.78
C CYS A 60 11.70 3.64 0.12
N PHE A 61 11.18 2.60 0.79
CA PHE A 61 11.34 1.18 0.44
C PHE A 61 12.80 0.70 0.36
N GLY A 62 13.73 1.42 0.99
CA GLY A 62 15.16 1.19 0.80
C GLY A 62 16.03 1.89 1.84
N ALA A 63 15.55 2.04 3.08
CA ALA A 63 16.18 2.84 4.13
C ALA A 63 17.71 2.63 4.29
N PRO A 64 18.25 1.40 4.24
CA PRO A 64 19.70 1.17 4.36
C PRO A 64 20.55 1.83 3.27
N PHE A 65 19.95 2.25 2.15
CA PHE A 65 20.64 2.80 0.98
C PHE A 65 20.38 4.30 0.78
N MET A 66 19.72 4.97 1.72
CA MET A 66 19.34 6.39 1.59
C MET A 66 20.36 7.30 2.29
N PRO A 67 21.29 7.96 1.56
CA PRO A 67 22.34 8.78 2.17
C PRO A 67 21.91 10.20 2.58
N ARG A 68 20.69 10.63 2.20
CA ARG A 68 20.17 11.98 2.50
C ARG A 68 18.91 11.87 3.34
N ASN A 69 18.40 13.01 3.79
CA ASN A 69 17.12 13.06 4.48
C ASN A 69 16.01 12.48 3.57
N PRO A 70 15.22 11.48 4.05
CA PRO A 70 14.07 10.93 3.34
C PRO A 70 13.10 11.95 2.74
N ILE A 71 12.91 13.08 3.42
CA ILE A 71 12.01 14.16 3.02
C ILE A 71 12.44 14.77 1.68
N GLU A 72 13.74 14.87 1.40
CA GLU A 72 14.25 15.35 0.10
C GLU A 72 13.78 14.43 -1.04
N TYR A 73 13.85 13.12 -0.83
CA TYR A 73 13.42 12.13 -1.83
C TYR A 73 11.89 12.12 -1.98
N GLY A 74 11.16 12.22 -0.87
CA GLY A 74 9.69 12.28 -0.87
C GLY A 74 9.16 13.50 -1.62
N ASN A 75 9.73 14.68 -1.35
CA ASN A 75 9.36 15.92 -2.04
C ASN A 75 9.69 15.86 -3.54
N LEU A 76 10.85 15.30 -3.90
CA LEU A 76 11.21 15.10 -5.31
C LEU A 76 10.22 14.15 -6.01
N LEU A 77 9.86 13.05 -5.36
CA LEU A 77 8.89 12.09 -5.88
C LEU A 77 7.52 12.76 -6.08
N LYS A 78 6.97 13.43 -5.06
CA LYS A 78 5.69 14.16 -5.12
C LYS A 78 5.67 15.19 -6.25
N LYS A 79 6.75 15.96 -6.39
CA LYS A 79 6.91 16.93 -7.47
C LYS A 79 6.88 16.25 -8.84
N LYS A 80 7.65 15.17 -9.02
CA LYS A 80 7.70 14.45 -10.30
C LYS A 80 6.39 13.76 -10.67
N ILE A 81 5.64 13.26 -9.69
CA ILE A 81 4.30 12.72 -9.89
C ILE A 81 3.38 13.82 -10.44
N SER A 82 3.43 15.01 -9.85
CA SER A 82 2.56 16.13 -10.23
C SER A 82 2.94 16.73 -11.59
N ASP A 83 4.23 17.00 -11.83
CA ASP A 83 4.72 17.62 -13.07
C ASP A 83 4.49 16.75 -14.32
N HIS A 84 4.36 15.43 -14.14
CA HIS A 84 4.25 14.46 -15.23
C HIS A 84 2.95 13.66 -15.21
N GLU A 85 1.99 14.04 -14.34
CA GLU A 85 0.68 13.40 -14.21
C GLU A 85 0.77 11.86 -14.08
N VAL A 86 1.70 11.40 -13.24
CA VAL A 86 2.02 9.98 -13.08
C VAL A 86 0.96 9.28 -12.23
N ASP A 87 0.43 8.16 -12.70
CA ASP A 87 -0.46 7.33 -11.89
C ASP A 87 0.35 6.54 -10.84
N CYS A 88 0.01 6.72 -9.56
CA CYS A 88 0.63 5.99 -8.46
C CYS A 88 -0.26 4.88 -7.94
N TRP A 89 0.30 3.68 -7.80
CA TRP A 89 -0.40 2.49 -7.35
C TRP A 89 0.29 1.85 -6.16
N LEU A 90 -0.47 1.50 -5.13
CA LEU A 90 -0.06 0.57 -4.08
C LEU A 90 -0.57 -0.82 -4.47
N VAL A 91 0.30 -1.82 -4.45
CA VAL A 91 -0.03 -3.21 -4.80
C VAL A 91 0.36 -4.13 -3.65
N ASN A 92 -0.64 -4.76 -3.05
CA ASN A 92 -0.42 -5.80 -2.06
C ASN A 92 -0.06 -7.13 -2.76
N THR A 93 1.13 -7.61 -2.47
CA THR A 93 1.72 -8.88 -2.93
C THR A 93 1.86 -9.90 -1.79
N GLY A 94 1.31 -9.55 -0.63
CA GLY A 94 1.21 -10.36 0.57
C GLY A 94 -0.10 -11.12 0.61
N TRP A 95 -0.81 -11.02 1.72
CA TRP A 95 -1.95 -11.87 2.09
C TRP A 95 -3.29 -11.14 1.99
N SER A 96 -4.35 -11.93 1.87
CA SER A 96 -5.75 -11.52 1.91
C SER A 96 -6.57 -12.65 2.57
N GLY A 97 -7.78 -12.34 3.04
CA GLY A 97 -8.65 -13.29 3.75
C GLY A 97 -8.26 -13.65 5.17
N GLY A 98 -7.24 -12.99 5.71
CA GLY A 98 -6.73 -13.22 7.06
C GLY A 98 -5.27 -12.80 7.19
N VAL A 99 -4.77 -12.84 8.42
CA VAL A 99 -3.33 -12.70 8.70
C VAL A 99 -2.53 -13.87 8.14
N TYR A 100 -1.21 -13.72 8.02
CA TYR A 100 -0.31 -14.84 7.73
C TYR A 100 -0.59 -16.05 8.62
N GLY A 101 -0.74 -17.23 8.01
CA GLY A 101 -1.11 -18.48 8.68
C GLY A 101 -2.61 -18.79 8.66
N VAL A 102 -3.47 -17.80 8.40
CA VAL A 102 -4.93 -17.95 8.24
C VAL A 102 -5.37 -17.58 6.83
N GLY A 103 -4.98 -16.39 6.38
CA GLY A 103 -5.24 -15.91 5.04
C GLY A 103 -4.33 -16.56 4.00
N GLU A 104 -4.65 -16.30 2.74
CA GLU A 104 -3.89 -16.80 1.60
C GLU A 104 -3.09 -15.69 0.96
N ARG A 105 -1.92 -16.05 0.42
CA ARG A 105 -1.12 -15.10 -0.36
C ARG A 105 -1.85 -14.79 -1.65
N ILE A 106 -1.95 -13.50 -2.01
CA ILE A 106 -2.57 -13.06 -3.26
C ILE A 106 -1.85 -13.73 -4.42
N SER A 107 -2.60 -14.45 -5.25
CA SER A 107 -2.01 -15.24 -6.33
C SER A 107 -1.24 -14.34 -7.31
N ILE A 108 -0.09 -14.81 -7.77
CA ILE A 108 0.73 -14.09 -8.76
C ILE A 108 -0.05 -13.82 -10.05
N LYS A 109 -1.01 -14.68 -10.40
CA LYS A 109 -1.93 -14.48 -11.52
C LYS A 109 -2.77 -13.23 -11.29
N ASN A 110 -3.40 -13.09 -10.12
CA ASN A 110 -4.21 -11.92 -9.78
C ASN A 110 -3.36 -10.65 -9.76
N THR A 111 -2.18 -10.68 -9.11
CA THR A 111 -1.26 -9.53 -9.09
C THR A 111 -0.87 -9.08 -10.50
N ARG A 112 -0.53 -10.02 -11.40
CA ARG A 112 -0.19 -9.71 -12.80
C ARG A 112 -1.39 -9.14 -13.56
N THR A 113 -2.58 -9.69 -13.38
CA THR A 113 -3.80 -9.16 -14.01
C THR A 113 -4.08 -7.72 -13.56
N LEU A 114 -3.98 -7.42 -12.27
CA LEU A 114 -4.18 -6.07 -11.72
C LEU A 114 -3.12 -5.09 -12.22
N LEU A 115 -1.84 -5.50 -12.22
CA LEU A 115 -0.75 -4.69 -12.77
C LEU A 115 -0.96 -4.39 -14.25
N ASN A 116 -1.34 -5.39 -15.05
CA ASN A 116 -1.62 -5.19 -16.47
C ASN A 116 -2.80 -4.23 -16.69
N ALA A 117 -3.84 -4.29 -15.85
CA ALA A 117 -4.96 -3.36 -15.91
C ALA A 117 -4.52 -1.91 -15.58
N ALA A 118 -3.65 -1.72 -14.58
CA ALA A 118 -3.08 -0.41 -14.26
C ALA A 118 -2.20 0.12 -15.39
N LEU A 119 -1.23 -0.68 -15.85
CA LEU A 119 -0.24 -0.28 -16.86
C LEU A 119 -0.86 -0.02 -18.25
N SER A 120 -1.96 -0.70 -18.58
CA SER A 120 -2.70 -0.47 -19.83
C SER A 120 -3.63 0.76 -19.77
N GLY A 121 -3.76 1.41 -18.62
CA GLY A 121 -4.67 2.55 -18.42
C GLY A 121 -6.14 2.16 -18.27
N LYS A 122 -6.48 0.85 -18.26
CA LYS A 122 -7.87 0.38 -18.11
C LYS A 122 -8.51 0.84 -16.80
N LEU A 123 -7.69 0.98 -15.75
CA LEU A 123 -8.16 1.43 -14.44
C LEU A 123 -8.37 2.95 -14.33
N ALA A 124 -7.97 3.74 -15.34
CA ALA A 124 -8.04 5.21 -15.25
C ALA A 124 -9.49 5.74 -15.14
N ASN A 125 -10.44 5.05 -15.78
CA ASN A 125 -11.85 5.44 -15.83
C ASN A 125 -12.80 4.43 -15.16
N THR A 126 -12.26 3.52 -14.34
CA THR A 126 -13.08 2.56 -13.61
C THR A 126 -13.66 3.21 -12.36
N GLU A 127 -14.86 2.79 -11.97
CA GLU A 127 -15.43 3.16 -10.69
C GLU A 127 -14.53 2.69 -9.54
N MET A 128 -14.26 3.61 -8.61
CA MET A 128 -13.37 3.39 -7.48
C MET A 128 -14.14 3.65 -6.18
N ARG A 129 -14.10 2.70 -5.26
CA ARG A 129 -14.56 2.92 -3.88
C ARG A 129 -13.44 3.53 -3.05
N LYS A 130 -13.82 4.24 -1.97
CA LYS A 130 -12.86 4.65 -0.95
C LYS A 130 -12.65 3.54 0.07
N ASP A 131 -11.39 3.25 0.36
CA ASP A 131 -11.02 2.40 1.48
C ASP A 131 -11.31 3.13 2.81
N PRO A 132 -12.03 2.53 3.77
CA PRO A 132 -12.45 3.22 4.99
C PRO A 132 -11.31 3.44 6.00
N ASN A 133 -10.20 2.71 5.88
CA ASN A 133 -9.09 2.76 6.85
C ASN A 133 -8.00 3.75 6.40
N PHE A 134 -7.70 3.78 5.11
CA PHE A 134 -6.60 4.54 4.51
C PHE A 134 -7.04 5.59 3.47
N GLY A 135 -8.32 5.62 3.10
CA GLY A 135 -8.83 6.57 2.09
C GLY A 135 -8.34 6.30 0.66
N PHE A 136 -7.78 5.13 0.40
CA PHE A 136 -7.32 4.72 -0.94
C PHE A 136 -8.48 4.67 -1.94
N SER A 137 -8.17 4.87 -3.22
CA SER A 137 -9.14 4.62 -4.29
C SER A 137 -8.94 3.19 -4.82
N VAL A 138 -9.89 2.30 -4.60
CA VAL A 138 -9.80 0.88 -4.94
C VAL A 138 -10.82 0.56 -6.04
N PRO A 139 -10.43 -0.11 -7.14
CA PRO A 139 -11.39 -0.42 -8.21
C PRO A 139 -12.47 -1.35 -7.68
N VAL A 140 -13.72 -1.08 -8.03
CA VAL A 140 -14.85 -1.94 -7.62
C VAL A 140 -14.88 -3.25 -8.41
N LYS A 141 -14.35 -3.23 -9.63
CA LYS A 141 -14.31 -4.37 -10.55
C LYS A 141 -13.08 -4.30 -11.45
N VAL A 142 -12.49 -5.45 -11.74
CA VAL A 142 -11.43 -5.61 -12.75
C VAL A 142 -11.66 -6.91 -13.51
N ASP A 143 -11.64 -6.85 -14.84
CA ASP A 143 -11.84 -8.04 -15.68
C ASP A 143 -10.82 -9.15 -15.35
N GLY A 144 -11.33 -10.37 -15.16
CA GLY A 144 -10.50 -11.53 -14.82
C GLY A 144 -10.07 -11.60 -13.35
N ILE A 145 -10.62 -10.75 -12.49
CA ILE A 145 -10.45 -10.79 -11.03
C ILE A 145 -11.79 -11.06 -10.35
N ASN A 146 -11.81 -11.93 -9.34
CA ASN A 146 -12.98 -12.08 -8.47
C ASN A 146 -13.16 -10.78 -7.66
N GLU A 147 -14.28 -10.10 -7.84
CA GLU A 147 -14.58 -8.80 -7.22
C GLU A 147 -14.47 -8.83 -5.69
N GLN A 148 -14.70 -9.97 -5.04
CA GLN A 148 -14.56 -10.10 -3.58
C GLN A 148 -13.14 -9.79 -3.10
N ILE A 149 -12.09 -10.13 -3.87
CA ILE A 149 -10.71 -9.88 -3.42
C ILE A 149 -10.34 -8.40 -3.46
N LEU A 150 -11.08 -7.59 -4.23
CA LEU A 150 -10.87 -6.15 -4.30
C LEU A 150 -11.33 -5.45 -3.02
N ASP A 151 -12.11 -6.13 -2.17
CA ASP A 151 -12.53 -5.66 -0.86
C ASP A 151 -12.00 -6.61 0.23
N PRO A 152 -10.84 -6.31 0.83
CA PRO A 152 -10.20 -7.19 1.81
C PRO A 152 -11.16 -7.64 2.92
N LYS A 153 -12.04 -6.78 3.41
CA LYS A 153 -13.01 -7.16 4.46
C LYS A 153 -13.87 -8.36 4.04
N LYS A 154 -14.35 -8.37 2.80
CA LYS A 154 -15.18 -9.46 2.24
C LYS A 154 -14.44 -10.78 2.04
N THR A 155 -13.11 -10.78 2.13
CA THR A 155 -12.31 -12.00 2.03
C THR A 155 -12.13 -12.68 3.38
N TRP A 156 -12.35 -11.97 4.49
CA TRP A 156 -12.22 -12.52 5.82
C TRP A 156 -13.47 -13.30 6.21
N GLN A 157 -13.30 -14.36 7.02
CA GLN A 157 -14.44 -15.11 7.56
C GLN A 157 -15.21 -14.31 8.62
N SER A 158 -14.53 -13.40 9.30
CA SER A 158 -15.06 -12.57 10.39
C SER A 158 -14.75 -11.11 10.13
N ASP A 159 -15.80 -10.32 9.88
CA ASP A 159 -15.71 -8.87 9.69
C ASP A 159 -15.09 -8.17 10.90
N SER A 160 -15.37 -8.67 12.12
CA SER A 160 -14.79 -8.12 13.34
C SER A 160 -13.29 -8.38 13.45
N ASP A 161 -12.82 -9.54 13.00
CA ASP A 161 -11.40 -9.88 13.03
C ASP A 161 -10.61 -9.01 12.04
N TYR A 162 -11.22 -8.74 10.87
CA TYR A 162 -10.70 -7.76 9.92
C TYR A 162 -10.61 -6.38 10.57
N ASP A 163 -11.67 -5.90 11.23
CA ASP A 163 -11.71 -4.56 11.82
C ASP A 163 -10.65 -4.40 12.93
N VAL A 164 -10.47 -5.42 13.77
CA VAL A 164 -9.40 -5.44 14.79
C VAL A 164 -8.02 -5.34 14.14
N GLN A 165 -7.78 -6.11 13.09
CA GLN A 165 -6.49 -6.14 12.42
C GLN A 165 -6.21 -4.86 11.62
N ALA A 166 -7.23 -4.30 10.99
CA ALA A 166 -7.16 -3.03 10.28
C ALA A 166 -6.82 -1.89 11.23
N LYS A 167 -7.49 -1.81 12.40
CA LYS A 167 -7.17 -0.83 13.45
C LYS A 167 -5.73 -0.95 13.93
N LYS A 168 -5.24 -2.18 14.15
CA LYS A 168 -3.85 -2.44 14.52
C LYS A 168 -2.87 -1.90 13.47
N LEU A 169 -3.11 -2.19 12.19
CA LEU A 169 -2.24 -1.73 11.11
C LEU A 169 -2.28 -0.19 10.97
N VAL A 170 -3.46 0.43 11.04
CA VAL A 170 -3.62 1.89 11.03
C VAL A 170 -2.80 2.54 12.13
N GLN A 171 -2.87 2.05 13.36
CA GLN A 171 -2.08 2.57 14.48
C GLN A 171 -0.58 2.43 14.26
N MET A 172 -0.12 1.33 13.65
CA MET A 172 1.29 1.15 13.30
C MET A 172 1.76 2.19 12.29
N PHE A 173 0.95 2.49 11.26
CA PHE A 173 1.26 3.53 10.29
C PHE A 173 1.33 4.91 10.93
N ILE A 174 0.33 5.29 11.73
CA ILE A 174 0.31 6.58 12.44
C ILE A 174 1.54 6.71 13.34
N SER A 175 1.80 5.70 14.17
CA SER A 175 2.93 5.69 15.10
C SER A 175 4.26 5.82 14.37
N ASN A 176 4.44 5.09 13.25
CA ASN A 176 5.65 5.19 12.44
C ASN A 176 5.82 6.57 11.79
N PHE A 177 4.73 7.24 11.41
CA PHE A 177 4.78 8.48 10.67
C PHE A 177 5.07 9.71 11.53
N THR A 178 4.87 9.64 12.86
CA THR A 178 5.20 10.70 13.82
C THR A 178 6.59 11.31 13.63
N LYS A 179 7.59 10.50 13.25
CA LYS A 179 8.97 10.95 12.99
C LYS A 179 9.13 11.88 11.77
N PHE A 180 8.10 12.01 10.94
CA PHE A 180 8.10 12.85 9.74
C PHE A 180 7.12 14.03 9.85
N GLU A 181 6.24 14.05 10.86
CA GLU A 181 5.13 15.02 10.94
C GLU A 181 5.57 16.48 10.99
N SER A 182 6.73 16.79 11.57
CA SER A 182 7.26 18.16 11.59
C SER A 182 7.77 18.62 10.23
N ASP A 183 8.14 17.69 9.36
CA ASP A 183 8.95 17.95 8.17
C ASP A 183 8.17 17.82 6.86
N VAL A 184 6.90 17.41 6.93
CA VAL A 184 6.01 17.27 5.77
C VAL A 184 4.89 18.31 5.77
N GLU A 185 4.42 18.65 4.57
CA GLU A 185 3.23 19.50 4.39
C GLU A 185 1.96 18.85 4.97
N GLU A 186 1.01 19.68 5.41
CA GLU A 186 -0.23 19.24 6.03
C GLU A 186 -1.06 18.28 5.14
N ASN A 187 -1.05 18.49 3.82
CA ASN A 187 -1.74 17.61 2.88
C ASN A 187 -1.16 16.18 2.84
N VAL A 188 0.14 16.01 3.15
CA VAL A 188 0.78 14.69 3.24
C VAL A 188 0.39 14.04 4.56
N LYS A 189 0.35 14.78 5.66
CA LYS A 189 -0.12 14.27 6.97
C LYS A 189 -1.57 13.79 6.87
N ALA A 190 -2.43 14.61 6.28
CA ALA A 190 -3.84 14.29 6.03
C ALA A 190 -4.05 13.16 5.01
N SER A 191 -3.00 12.71 4.31
CA SER A 191 -3.05 11.56 3.39
C SER A 191 -2.78 10.22 4.08
N GLY A 192 -2.43 10.22 5.38
CA GLY A 192 -2.30 9.01 6.17
C GLY A 192 -3.65 8.37 6.52
N PRO A 193 -3.64 7.17 7.11
CA PRO A 193 -4.85 6.54 7.62
C PRO A 193 -5.44 7.31 8.80
N ILE A 194 -6.77 7.19 8.98
CA ILE A 194 -7.51 7.83 10.06
C ILE A 194 -7.81 6.77 11.13
N ALA A 195 -7.46 7.06 12.38
CA ALA A 195 -7.86 6.21 13.50
C ALA A 195 -9.36 6.40 13.77
N ASN A 196 -10.16 5.39 13.38
CA ASN A 196 -11.60 5.31 13.66
C ASN A 196 -11.89 4.62 15.00
#